data_AF-A0A2Z3RVI6-F1
#
_entry.id   AF-A0A2Z3RVI6-F1
#
_cell.length_a   1.000
_cell.length_b   1.000
_cell.length_c   1.000
_cell.angle_alpha   90.00
_cell.angle_beta   90.00
_cell.angle_gamma   90.00
#
_symmetry.space_group_name_H-M   'P 1'
#
loop_
_entity.id
_entity.type
_entity.pdbx_description
1 polymer ?
#
loop_
_entity_poly.entity_id
_entity_poly.type
_entity_poly.pdbx_seq_one_letter_code
_entity_poly.pdbx_strand_id
1 'polypeptide(L)'
;MYFDVHSHRNALVIAENEPGYLELWESFKQAILSISEEEVSEHFKTNHEGKAKSVSKSINALIKKRLTENDWISEPRIFGEPGYSDTKRDKKWRLDFAKSLGSHDHFELEQNLEPTPGISVEVAFNNDGSTAWNLIKPVLAGELNHVRKETQTGMGIIVTATETLKREGGFDNTVGTYDDFKMHLRPLRNLLTIPMIVIGLKPFDTFEIEVRKIENNLRGFLKYK
;
A
#
# COMPACT_ATOMS: atom_id res chain seq x y z
N MET A 1 -4.29 4.14 -12.80
CA MET A 1 -5.34 4.62 -11.87
C MET A 1 -4.94 5.97 -11.32
N TYR A 2 -5.87 6.91 -11.20
CA TYR A 2 -5.58 8.24 -10.64
C TYR A 2 -5.65 8.25 -9.11
N PHE A 3 -4.93 9.16 -8.49
CA PHE A 3 -4.87 9.28 -7.03
C PHE A 3 -4.53 10.69 -6.54
N ASP A 4 -4.89 10.98 -5.30
CA ASP A 4 -4.44 12.15 -4.54
C ASP A 4 -3.29 11.78 -3.61
N VAL A 5 -2.47 12.77 -3.24
CA VAL A 5 -1.26 12.58 -2.44
C VAL A 5 -1.26 13.50 -1.22
N HIS A 6 -0.94 12.95 -0.05
CA HIS A 6 -0.66 13.70 1.16
C HIS A 6 0.75 13.39 1.67
N SER A 7 1.48 14.43 2.05
CA SER A 7 2.86 14.33 2.53
C SER A 7 2.94 14.45 4.04
N HIS A 8 3.54 13.46 4.70
CA HIS A 8 3.89 13.50 6.12
C HIS A 8 5.41 13.61 6.28
N ARG A 9 5.88 14.50 7.17
CA ARG A 9 7.32 14.72 7.42
C ARG A 9 8.12 14.98 6.13
N ASN A 10 7.58 15.85 5.28
CA ASN A 10 8.21 16.26 4.01
C ASN A 10 8.51 15.11 3.04
N ALA A 11 7.82 13.96 3.16
CA ALA A 11 8.10 12.79 2.34
C ALA A 11 8.04 13.06 0.85
N LEU A 12 7.07 13.83 0.38
CA LEU A 12 6.97 14.15 -1.04
C LEU A 12 8.17 14.97 -1.53
N VAL A 13 8.65 15.93 -0.72
CA VAL A 13 9.84 16.73 -1.06
C VAL A 13 11.07 15.82 -1.16
N ILE A 14 11.25 14.91 -0.19
CA ILE A 14 12.36 13.94 -0.19
C ILE A 14 12.23 13.02 -1.42
N ALA A 15 11.05 12.49 -1.67
CA ALA A 15 10.77 11.59 -2.79
C ALA A 15 10.97 12.25 -4.16
N GLU A 16 10.83 13.57 -4.30
CA GLU A 16 10.97 14.26 -5.57
C GLU A 16 12.36 14.86 -5.80
N ASN A 17 13.18 15.00 -4.75
CA ASN A 17 14.46 15.72 -4.83
C ASN A 17 15.69 14.86 -4.46
N GLU A 18 15.53 13.78 -3.70
CA GLU A 18 16.63 12.87 -3.39
C GLU A 18 16.73 11.77 -4.47
N PRO A 19 17.85 11.65 -5.21
CA PRO A 19 17.94 10.80 -6.39
C PRO A 19 17.48 9.36 -6.19
N GLY A 20 17.87 8.72 -5.08
CA GLY A 20 17.49 7.35 -4.80
C GLY A 20 16.01 7.18 -4.42
N TYR A 21 15.41 8.16 -3.74
CA TYR A 21 13.97 8.12 -3.47
C TYR A 21 13.15 8.50 -4.70
N LEU A 22 13.67 9.38 -5.57
CA LEU A 22 13.04 9.75 -6.84
C LEU A 22 12.87 8.55 -7.76
N GLU A 23 13.91 7.75 -7.93
CA GLU A 23 13.83 6.52 -8.74
C GLU A 23 12.76 5.56 -8.20
N LEU A 24 12.76 5.30 -6.90
CA LEU A 24 11.77 4.42 -6.25
C LEU A 24 10.35 4.99 -6.36
N TRP A 25 10.19 6.30 -6.15
CA TRP A 25 8.90 6.97 -6.22
C TRP A 25 8.33 6.97 -7.64
N GLU A 26 9.14 7.27 -8.66
CA GLU A 26 8.72 7.19 -10.06
C GLU A 26 8.36 5.75 -10.45
N SER A 27 9.15 4.76 -10.03
CA SER A 27 8.83 3.34 -10.27
C SER A 27 7.45 2.97 -9.68
N PHE A 28 7.17 3.39 -8.44
CA PHE A 28 5.85 3.19 -7.83
C PHE A 28 4.74 3.92 -8.59
N LYS A 29 4.92 5.21 -8.90
CA LYS A 29 3.91 6.01 -9.61
C LYS A 29 3.58 5.40 -10.96
N GLN A 30 4.58 5.04 -11.75
CA GLN A 30 4.39 4.41 -13.06
C GLN A 30 3.61 3.10 -12.93
N ALA A 31 3.95 2.25 -11.95
CA ALA A 31 3.21 1.02 -11.70
C ALA A 31 1.72 1.28 -11.42
N ILE A 32 1.37 2.25 -10.57
CA ILE A 32 -0.04 2.57 -10.25
C ILE A 32 -0.76 3.26 -11.41
N LEU A 33 -0.11 4.22 -12.06
CA LEU A 33 -0.69 5.00 -13.16
C LEU A 33 -0.95 4.11 -14.39
N SER A 34 -0.11 3.11 -14.65
CA SER A 34 -0.25 2.17 -15.78
C SER A 34 -1.50 1.27 -15.72
N ILE A 35 -2.13 1.12 -14.55
CA ILE A 35 -3.33 0.30 -14.38
C ILE A 35 -4.53 1.07 -14.95
N SER A 36 -5.07 0.66 -16.10
CA SER A 36 -6.21 1.33 -16.72
C SER A 36 -7.54 0.95 -16.07
N GLU A 37 -8.58 1.77 -16.29
CA GLU A 37 -9.92 1.46 -15.77
C GLU A 37 -10.51 0.23 -16.46
N GLU A 38 -10.25 0.06 -17.75
CA GLU A 38 -10.65 -1.11 -18.53
C GLU A 38 -10.06 -2.39 -17.93
N GLU A 39 -8.78 -2.36 -17.56
CA GLU A 39 -8.12 -3.50 -16.90
C GLU A 39 -8.78 -3.84 -15.56
N VAL A 40 -9.11 -2.84 -14.74
CA VAL A 40 -9.79 -3.05 -13.45
C VAL A 40 -11.21 -3.61 -13.66
N SER A 41 -11.97 -3.02 -14.59
CA SER A 41 -13.34 -3.42 -14.88
C SER A 41 -13.42 -4.85 -15.41
N GLU A 42 -12.55 -5.22 -16.36
CA GLU A 42 -12.49 -6.56 -16.95
C GLU A 42 -12.03 -7.59 -15.92
N HIS A 43 -11.00 -7.26 -15.12
CA HIS A 43 -10.57 -8.15 -14.04
C HIS A 43 -11.68 -8.36 -13.01
N PHE A 44 -12.42 -7.31 -12.63
CA PHE A 44 -13.55 -7.44 -11.70
C PHE A 44 -14.68 -8.27 -12.30
N LYS A 45 -15.11 -7.95 -13.51
CA LYS A 45 -16.17 -8.66 -14.24
C LYS A 45 -15.88 -10.16 -14.33
N THR A 46 -14.67 -10.52 -14.76
CA THR A 46 -14.28 -11.91 -14.95
C THR A 46 -14.12 -12.67 -13.62
N ASN A 47 -13.54 -12.05 -12.59
CA ASN A 47 -13.13 -12.79 -11.39
C ASN A 47 -14.06 -12.62 -10.18
N HIS A 48 -14.80 -11.51 -10.10
CA HIS A 48 -15.39 -11.03 -8.84
C HIS A 48 -16.83 -10.54 -8.95
N GLU A 49 -17.34 -10.19 -10.13
CA GLU A 49 -18.74 -9.79 -10.31
C GLU A 49 -19.69 -10.87 -9.82
N GLY A 50 -20.70 -10.47 -9.04
CA GLY A 50 -21.64 -11.38 -8.38
C GLY A 50 -21.04 -12.25 -7.26
N LYS A 51 -19.71 -12.22 -7.04
CA LYS A 51 -18.99 -13.03 -6.05
C LYS A 51 -18.40 -12.19 -4.92
N ALA A 52 -17.90 -10.99 -5.19
CA ALA A 52 -17.41 -10.05 -4.22
C ALA A 52 -18.34 -8.83 -4.16
N LYS A 53 -18.33 -8.12 -3.03
CA LYS A 53 -19.08 -6.87 -2.87
C LYS A 53 -18.37 -5.70 -3.57
N SER A 54 -17.04 -5.64 -3.46
CA SER A 54 -16.24 -4.48 -3.85
C SER A 54 -15.14 -4.82 -4.85
N VAL A 55 -14.65 -3.77 -5.54
CA VAL A 55 -13.55 -3.84 -6.52
C VAL A 55 -12.17 -4.04 -5.87
N SER A 56 -12.06 -3.99 -4.54
CA SER A 56 -10.76 -3.99 -3.82
C SER A 56 -9.86 -5.17 -4.17
N LYS A 57 -10.44 -6.36 -4.40
CA LYS A 57 -9.66 -7.55 -4.79
C LYS A 57 -9.03 -7.41 -6.17
N SER A 58 -9.73 -6.80 -7.13
CA SER A 58 -9.15 -6.49 -8.45
C SER A 58 -8.03 -5.47 -8.32
N ILE A 59 -8.26 -4.37 -7.58
CA ILE A 59 -7.23 -3.34 -7.37
C ILE A 59 -5.98 -3.96 -6.73
N ASN A 60 -6.12 -4.74 -5.66
CA ASN A 60 -5.01 -5.41 -4.99
C ASN A 60 -4.24 -6.36 -5.92
N ALA A 61 -4.95 -7.16 -6.72
CA ALA A 61 -4.32 -8.10 -7.65
C ALA A 61 -3.51 -7.37 -8.72
N LEU A 62 -4.05 -6.29 -9.29
CA LEU A 62 -3.41 -5.51 -10.34
C LEU A 62 -2.22 -4.69 -9.80
N ILE A 63 -2.34 -4.08 -8.62
CA ILE A 63 -1.22 -3.41 -7.95
C ILE A 63 -0.10 -4.41 -7.67
N LYS A 64 -0.44 -5.59 -7.12
CA LYS A 64 0.55 -6.65 -6.87
C LYS A 64 1.29 -7.01 -8.15
N LYS A 65 0.55 -7.29 -9.23
CA LYS A 65 1.12 -7.60 -10.53
C LYS A 65 2.10 -6.51 -10.99
N ARG A 66 1.65 -5.26 -11.09
CA ARG A 66 2.48 -4.15 -11.60
C ARG A 66 3.71 -3.88 -10.75
N LEU A 67 3.58 -3.91 -9.43
CA LEU A 67 4.73 -3.71 -8.54
C LEU A 67 5.74 -4.86 -8.69
N THR A 68 5.29 -6.12 -8.72
CA THR A 68 6.22 -7.25 -8.91
C THR A 68 6.88 -7.27 -10.29
N GLU A 69 6.19 -6.83 -11.33
CA GLU A 69 6.78 -6.64 -12.68
C GLU A 69 7.84 -5.52 -12.69
N ASN A 70 7.85 -4.65 -11.69
CA ASN A 70 8.81 -3.56 -11.50
C ASN A 70 9.78 -3.84 -10.33
N ASP A 71 10.07 -5.11 -10.06
CA ASP A 71 11.04 -5.57 -9.05
C ASP A 71 10.75 -5.12 -7.61
N TRP A 72 9.50 -4.84 -7.27
CA TRP A 72 9.09 -4.68 -5.87
C TRP A 72 8.91 -6.05 -5.21
N ILE A 73 9.52 -6.22 -4.05
CA ILE A 73 9.40 -7.44 -3.25
C ILE A 73 8.01 -7.47 -2.63
N SER A 74 7.26 -8.54 -2.85
CA SER A 74 5.93 -8.73 -2.27
C SER A 74 6.01 -9.50 -0.95
N GLU A 75 5.24 -9.06 0.04
CA GLU A 75 5.14 -9.67 1.37
C GLU A 75 6.48 -9.82 2.14
N PRO A 76 7.46 -8.88 2.07
CA PRO A 76 8.74 -9.03 2.76
C PRO A 76 8.55 -9.00 4.28
N ARG A 77 9.36 -9.77 5.01
CA ARG A 77 9.35 -9.76 6.47
C ARG A 77 9.91 -8.45 7.00
N ILE A 78 9.18 -7.83 7.92
CA ILE A 78 9.68 -6.71 8.72
C ILE A 78 10.78 -7.23 9.64
N PHE A 79 10.56 -8.39 10.28
CA PHE A 79 11.53 -9.04 11.17
C PHE A 79 11.93 -10.41 10.59
N GLY A 80 13.21 -10.55 10.26
CA GLY A 80 13.80 -11.75 9.67
C GLY A 80 14.37 -12.75 10.69
N GLU A 81 14.39 -12.40 11.98
CA GLU A 81 14.91 -13.28 13.03
C GLU A 81 13.95 -14.44 13.37
N PRO A 82 14.51 -15.60 13.79
CA PRO A 82 13.72 -16.66 14.38
C PRO A 82 12.89 -16.17 15.58
N GLY A 83 11.66 -16.62 15.70
CA GLY A 83 10.70 -16.26 16.75
C GLY A 83 9.63 -15.25 16.31
N TYR A 84 9.86 -14.50 15.22
CA TYR A 84 8.91 -13.49 14.73
C TYR A 84 8.19 -13.91 13.44
N SER A 85 8.77 -14.79 12.62
CA SER A 85 8.20 -15.18 11.32
C SER A 85 8.56 -16.61 10.90
N ASP A 86 8.63 -17.51 11.88
CA ASP A 86 9.16 -18.89 11.73
C ASP A 86 8.29 -19.80 10.89
N THR A 87 6.98 -19.57 10.88
CA THR A 87 6.03 -20.43 10.17
C THR A 87 5.40 -19.68 9.01
N LYS A 88 5.04 -20.40 7.95
CA LYS A 88 4.29 -19.85 6.79
C LYS A 88 2.94 -19.20 7.20
N ARG A 89 2.47 -19.41 8.44
CA ARG A 89 1.22 -18.83 8.96
C ARG A 89 1.43 -17.48 9.66
N ASP A 90 2.65 -17.12 10.02
CA ASP A 90 2.91 -15.85 10.69
C ASP A 90 3.08 -14.73 9.66
N LYS A 91 1.93 -14.21 9.24
CA LYS A 91 1.82 -13.09 8.28
C LYS A 91 1.79 -11.72 8.96
N LYS A 92 1.88 -11.67 10.30
CA LYS A 92 1.68 -10.45 11.08
C LYS A 92 2.75 -9.40 10.81
N TRP A 93 4.00 -9.85 10.66
CA TRP A 93 5.18 -8.99 10.53
C TRP A 93 5.67 -8.92 9.09
N ARG A 94 4.75 -8.63 8.17
CA ARG A 94 5.05 -8.45 6.76
C ARG A 94 4.49 -7.13 6.27
N LEU A 95 5.26 -6.50 5.38
CA LEU A 95 4.76 -5.42 4.55
C LEU A 95 3.95 -6.00 3.40
N ASP A 96 3.19 -5.17 2.67
CA ASP A 96 2.63 -5.64 1.40
C ASP A 96 3.70 -5.62 0.29
N PHE A 97 4.48 -4.53 0.22
CA PHE A 97 5.62 -4.43 -0.70
C PHE A 97 6.79 -3.64 -0.11
N ALA A 98 7.99 -3.87 -0.64
CA ALA A 98 9.15 -3.01 -0.43
C ALA A 98 10.10 -3.03 -1.63
N LYS A 99 10.88 -1.97 -1.79
CA LYS A 99 12.01 -1.91 -2.73
C LYS A 99 13.11 -1.01 -2.17
N SER A 100 14.38 -1.39 -2.40
CA SER A 100 15.58 -0.66 -1.97
C SER A 100 16.60 -0.65 -3.10
N LEU A 101 17.43 0.39 -3.19
CA LEU A 101 18.41 0.58 -4.28
C LEU A 101 19.82 0.07 -3.97
N GLY A 102 20.02 -0.55 -2.82
CA GLY A 102 21.33 -1.05 -2.40
C GLY A 102 21.29 -2.52 -2.04
N SER A 103 22.46 -3.05 -1.75
CA SER A 103 22.62 -4.46 -1.44
C SER A 103 21.81 -4.86 -0.22
N HIS A 104 21.17 -6.02 -0.35
CA HIS A 104 20.56 -6.73 0.77
C HIS A 104 21.55 -7.63 1.50
N ASP A 105 22.84 -7.56 1.13
CA ASP A 105 23.88 -8.26 1.85
C ASP A 105 24.02 -7.68 3.26
N HIS A 106 23.94 -8.55 4.26
CA HIS A 106 23.96 -8.15 5.66
C HIS A 106 25.27 -7.50 6.08
N PHE A 107 26.39 -7.93 5.49
CA PHE A 107 27.69 -7.34 5.76
C PHE A 107 27.75 -5.90 5.26
N GLU A 108 27.17 -5.62 4.09
CA GLU A 108 27.11 -4.26 3.55
C GLU A 108 26.11 -3.37 4.33
N LEU A 109 24.97 -3.91 4.78
CA LEU A 109 24.01 -3.17 5.62
C LEU A 109 24.58 -2.79 6.99
N GLU A 110 25.45 -3.63 7.58
CA GLU A 110 26.10 -3.36 8.87
C GLU A 110 27.29 -2.39 8.74
N GLN A 111 27.96 -2.35 7.59
CA GLN A 111 29.12 -1.47 7.36
C GLN A 111 28.78 -0.13 6.69
N ASN A 112 27.66 -0.03 5.97
CA ASN A 112 27.23 1.22 5.36
C ASN A 112 26.73 2.19 6.45
N LEU A 113 27.53 3.24 6.70
CA LEU A 113 27.18 4.33 7.60
C LEU A 113 26.01 5.18 7.08
N GLU A 114 25.77 5.16 5.77
CA GLU A 114 24.69 5.88 5.10
C GLU A 114 23.54 4.91 4.78
N PRO A 115 22.29 5.23 5.18
CA PRO A 115 21.15 4.36 4.90
C PRO A 115 20.84 4.30 3.40
N THR A 116 20.79 3.08 2.87
CA THR A 116 20.32 2.83 1.50
C THR A 116 18.87 3.33 1.33
N PRO A 117 18.57 4.12 0.28
CA PRO A 117 17.20 4.51 -0.04
C PRO A 117 16.31 3.28 -0.22
N GLY A 118 15.18 3.26 0.48
CA GLY A 118 14.20 2.20 0.36
C GLY A 118 12.80 2.65 0.75
N ILE A 119 11.79 2.13 0.06
CA ILE A 119 10.38 2.45 0.28
C ILE A 119 9.64 1.18 0.66
N SER A 120 8.86 1.26 1.74
CA SER A 120 7.86 0.26 2.10
C SER A 120 6.47 0.72 1.67
N VAL A 121 5.60 -0.22 1.27
CA VAL A 121 4.25 0.07 0.81
C VAL A 121 3.24 -0.81 1.54
N GLU A 122 2.15 -0.20 2.00
CA GLU A 122 0.95 -0.88 2.51
C GLU A 122 -0.27 -0.48 1.66
N VAL A 123 -1.03 -1.47 1.21
CA VAL A 123 -2.29 -1.27 0.48
C VAL A 123 -3.46 -1.58 1.41
N ALA A 124 -4.06 -0.53 1.96
CA ALA A 124 -5.04 -0.59 3.03
C ALA A 124 -6.48 -0.39 2.53
N PHE A 125 -7.18 -1.51 2.32
CA PHE A 125 -8.63 -1.57 2.09
C PHE A 125 -9.35 -2.37 3.19
N ASN A 126 -8.80 -2.33 4.39
CA ASN A 126 -9.30 -3.03 5.59
C ASN A 126 -10.06 -2.05 6.50
N ASN A 127 -10.55 -2.54 7.64
CA ASN A 127 -11.27 -1.73 8.62
C ASN A 127 -10.41 -0.57 9.15
N ASP A 128 -10.99 0.62 9.31
CA ASP A 128 -10.42 1.82 9.93
C ASP A 128 -9.66 1.55 11.25
N GLY A 129 -10.12 0.62 12.08
CA GLY A 129 -9.38 0.20 13.28
C GLY A 129 -7.95 -0.33 13.00
N SER A 130 -7.65 -0.72 11.75
CA SER A 130 -6.33 -1.17 11.29
C SER A 130 -5.47 -0.04 10.71
N THR A 131 -6.03 1.15 10.47
CA THR A 131 -5.34 2.32 9.88
C THR A 131 -4.04 2.64 10.61
N ALA A 132 -4.10 2.69 11.95
CA ALA A 132 -2.91 2.93 12.77
C ALA A 132 -1.86 1.82 12.60
N TRP A 133 -2.26 0.56 12.48
CA TRP A 133 -1.33 -0.54 12.26
C TRP A 133 -0.66 -0.47 10.87
N ASN A 134 -1.43 -0.13 9.84
CA ASN A 134 -0.89 0.10 8.49
C ASN A 134 0.12 1.26 8.48
N LEU A 135 -0.08 2.31 9.30
CA LEU A 135 0.89 3.40 9.44
C LEU A 135 2.15 3.00 10.22
N ILE A 136 2.02 2.10 11.21
CA ILE A 136 3.15 1.70 12.07
C ILE A 136 4.09 0.71 11.37
N LYS A 137 3.58 -0.18 10.52
CA LYS A 137 4.42 -1.18 9.84
C LYS A 137 5.57 -0.56 9.01
N PRO A 138 5.36 0.48 8.16
CA PRO A 138 6.45 1.20 7.51
C PRO A 138 7.48 1.74 8.48
N VAL A 139 7.05 2.30 9.63
CA VAL A 139 7.96 2.79 10.67
C VAL A 139 8.85 1.67 11.19
N LEU A 140 8.27 0.51 11.50
CA LEU A 140 9.05 -0.65 11.97
C LEU A 140 10.04 -1.13 10.91
N ALA A 141 9.66 -1.09 9.64
CA ALA A 141 10.55 -1.41 8.53
C ALA A 141 11.64 -0.35 8.30
N GLY A 142 11.35 0.92 8.61
CA GLY A 142 12.26 2.04 8.39
C GLY A 142 13.26 2.29 9.52
N GLU A 143 12.82 2.18 10.77
CA GLU A 143 13.63 2.53 11.95
C GLU A 143 14.73 1.51 12.22
N LEU A 144 15.97 1.98 12.38
CA LEU A 144 17.08 1.12 12.78
C LEU A 144 16.79 0.52 14.16
N ASN A 145 16.90 -0.80 14.26
CA ASN A 145 16.75 -1.51 15.52
C ASN A 145 17.59 -2.79 15.50
N HIS A 146 17.64 -3.47 16.65
CA HIS A 146 18.47 -4.66 16.84
C HIS A 146 17.92 -5.92 16.16
N VAL A 147 16.71 -5.87 15.58
CA VAL A 147 16.08 -7.00 14.92
C VAL A 147 16.41 -6.96 13.44
N ARG A 148 17.02 -8.04 12.93
CA ARG A 148 17.31 -8.19 11.50
C ARG A 148 16.05 -8.02 10.65
N LYS A 149 16.15 -7.27 9.55
CA LYS A 149 15.07 -7.08 8.57
C LYS A 149 15.41 -7.73 7.23
N GLU A 150 14.38 -8.10 6.46
CA GLU A 150 14.56 -8.65 5.11
C GLU A 150 14.82 -7.55 4.08
N THR A 151 14.20 -6.38 4.27
CA THR A 151 14.43 -5.20 3.42
C THR A 151 14.47 -3.96 4.31
N GLN A 152 15.60 -3.25 4.31
CA GLN A 152 15.73 -1.97 5.00
C GLN A 152 15.10 -0.87 4.13
N THR A 153 14.23 -0.08 4.74
CA THR A 153 13.58 1.07 4.08
C THR A 153 13.84 2.34 4.89
N GLY A 154 13.47 3.50 4.36
CA GLY A 154 13.55 4.78 5.06
C GLY A 154 12.33 5.68 4.83
N MET A 155 11.39 5.25 3.98
CA MET A 155 10.15 5.96 3.69
C MET A 155 8.99 4.96 3.55
N GLY A 156 7.79 5.41 3.90
CA GLY A 156 6.56 4.62 3.74
C GLY A 156 5.61 5.22 2.70
N ILE A 157 4.91 4.35 1.96
CA ILE A 157 3.74 4.71 1.15
C ILE A 157 2.53 3.94 1.68
N ILE A 158 1.44 4.65 1.94
CA ILE A 158 0.14 4.04 2.20
C ILE A 158 -0.75 4.26 1.00
N VAL A 159 -1.32 3.19 0.45
CA VAL A 159 -2.33 3.24 -0.60
C VAL A 159 -3.69 2.92 0.00
N THR A 160 -4.65 3.81 -0.13
CA THR A 160 -6.02 3.63 0.37
C THR A 160 -7.02 4.22 -0.64
N ALA A 161 -8.33 4.09 -0.37
CA ALA A 161 -9.38 4.65 -1.20
C ALA A 161 -9.77 6.05 -0.69
N THR A 162 -10.11 6.95 -1.61
CA THR A 162 -10.89 8.15 -1.27
C THR A 162 -12.30 7.74 -0.79
N GLU A 163 -12.99 8.61 -0.05
CA GLU A 163 -14.41 8.38 0.33
C GLU A 163 -15.30 8.13 -0.89
N THR A 164 -15.03 8.84 -2.01
CA THR A 164 -15.74 8.65 -3.27
C THR A 164 -15.48 7.27 -3.87
N LEU A 165 -14.23 6.81 -3.94
CA LEU A 165 -13.92 5.44 -4.39
C LEU A 165 -14.46 4.38 -3.42
N LYS A 166 -14.46 4.62 -2.11
CA LYS A 166 -15.06 3.70 -1.12
C LYS A 166 -16.52 3.43 -1.47
N ARG A 167 -17.28 4.49 -1.72
CA ARG A 167 -18.69 4.41 -2.11
C ARG A 167 -18.88 3.77 -3.49
N GLU A 168 -18.23 4.30 -4.51
CA GLU A 168 -18.43 3.88 -5.91
C GLU A 168 -17.78 2.54 -6.23
N GLY A 169 -16.75 2.14 -5.49
CA GLY A 169 -16.10 0.83 -5.61
C GLY A 169 -16.77 -0.28 -4.78
N GLY A 170 -17.89 0.03 -4.12
CA GLY A 170 -18.69 -0.94 -3.35
C GLY A 170 -18.02 -1.45 -2.07
N PHE A 171 -17.07 -0.70 -1.49
CA PHE A 171 -16.35 -1.10 -0.29
C PHE A 171 -17.26 -1.20 0.94
N ASP A 172 -16.77 -1.82 2.01
CA ASP A 172 -17.48 -1.82 3.29
C ASP A 172 -17.37 -0.46 3.98
N ASN A 173 -18.43 -0.05 4.68
CA ASN A 173 -18.50 1.27 5.33
C ASN A 173 -17.43 1.45 6.41
N THR A 174 -16.94 0.33 6.97
CA THR A 174 -15.89 0.31 7.99
C THR A 174 -14.49 0.46 7.39
N VAL A 175 -14.33 0.45 6.07
CA VAL A 175 -13.01 0.61 5.44
C VAL A 175 -12.48 2.01 5.69
N GLY A 176 -11.25 2.08 6.22
CA GLY A 176 -10.54 3.35 6.42
C GLY A 176 -10.18 3.99 5.08
N THR A 177 -10.29 5.30 5.00
CA THR A 177 -10.10 6.09 3.78
C THR A 177 -8.91 7.03 3.86
N TYR A 178 -8.60 7.64 2.73
CA TYR A 178 -7.59 8.69 2.61
C TYR A 178 -7.67 9.76 3.72
N ASP A 179 -8.87 10.21 4.08
CA ASP A 179 -9.05 11.21 5.12
C ASP A 179 -8.87 10.62 6.53
N ASP A 180 -9.28 9.36 6.76
CA ASP A 180 -9.04 8.65 8.02
C ASP A 180 -7.54 8.52 8.30
N PHE A 181 -6.77 8.06 7.31
CA PHE A 181 -5.31 8.00 7.41
C PHE A 181 -4.70 9.37 7.73
N LYS A 182 -5.14 10.45 7.06
CA LYS A 182 -4.68 11.82 7.35
C LYS A 182 -5.00 12.26 8.78
N MET A 183 -6.16 11.90 9.31
CA MET A 183 -6.54 12.22 10.70
C MET A 183 -5.60 11.56 11.72
N HIS A 184 -5.07 10.37 11.43
CA HIS A 184 -4.13 9.67 12.31
C HIS A 184 -2.69 10.20 12.26
N LEU A 185 -2.27 10.87 11.19
CA LEU A 185 -0.90 11.35 11.03
C LEU A 185 -0.48 12.36 12.12
N ARG A 186 -1.39 13.26 12.52
CA ARG A 186 -1.08 14.31 13.48
C ARG A 186 -0.99 13.78 14.92
N PRO A 187 -1.97 13.00 15.42
CA PRO A 187 -1.89 12.37 16.74
C PRO A 187 -0.72 11.39 16.88
N LEU A 188 -0.41 10.64 15.82
CA LEU A 188 0.66 9.64 15.84
C LEU A 188 2.02 10.21 15.44
N ARG A 189 2.16 11.53 15.23
CA ARG A 189 3.38 12.14 14.67
C ARG A 189 4.68 11.71 15.36
N ASN A 190 4.67 11.55 16.68
CA ASN A 190 5.87 11.14 17.43
C ASN A 190 6.19 9.64 17.32
N LEU A 191 5.20 8.81 16.96
CA LEU A 191 5.37 7.39 16.66
C LEU A 191 5.69 7.16 15.18
N LEU A 192 5.17 8.01 14.31
CA LEU A 192 5.38 7.99 12.86
C LEU A 192 6.65 8.76 12.52
N THR A 193 7.82 8.18 12.83
CA THR A 193 9.11 8.87 12.80
C THR A 193 9.70 9.02 11.41
N ILE A 194 9.34 8.14 10.48
CA ILE A 194 9.81 8.17 9.09
C ILE A 194 8.97 9.09 8.18
N PRO A 195 9.53 9.61 7.08
CA PRO A 195 8.75 10.22 6.01
C PRO A 195 7.71 9.27 5.44
N MET A 196 6.47 9.72 5.27
CA MET A 196 5.41 8.92 4.63
C MET A 196 4.58 9.70 3.62
N ILE A 197 4.20 9.01 2.55
CA ILE A 197 3.26 9.46 1.54
C ILE A 197 1.97 8.66 1.71
N VAL A 198 0.84 9.35 1.90
CA VAL A 198 -0.49 8.71 1.87
C VAL A 198 -1.13 9.01 0.51
N ILE A 199 -1.61 7.96 -0.14
CA ILE A 199 -2.19 7.99 -1.48
C ILE A 199 -3.66 7.57 -1.39
N GLY A 200 -4.54 8.43 -1.87
CA GLY A 200 -5.97 8.15 -1.99
C GLY A 200 -6.34 7.85 -3.44
N LEU A 201 -6.62 6.59 -3.77
CA LEU A 201 -7.11 6.21 -5.09
C LEU A 201 -8.47 6.86 -5.37
N LYS A 202 -8.59 7.47 -6.55
CA LYS A 202 -9.81 8.14 -7.04
C LYS A 202 -10.82 7.14 -7.59
N PRO A 203 -12.12 7.51 -7.64
CA PRO A 203 -13.11 6.73 -8.37
C PRO A 203 -12.74 6.56 -9.84
N PHE A 204 -13.36 5.59 -10.49
CA PHE A 204 -13.24 5.38 -11.93
C PHE A 204 -14.23 6.27 -12.67
N ASP A 205 -13.80 6.88 -13.78
CA ASP A 205 -14.63 7.76 -14.59
C ASP A 205 -15.60 6.96 -15.48
N THR A 206 -15.23 5.74 -15.88
CA THR A 206 -15.99 4.91 -16.83
C THR A 206 -16.96 3.94 -16.18
N PHE A 207 -16.79 3.60 -14.90
CA PHE A 207 -17.65 2.65 -14.21
C PHE A 207 -17.73 2.88 -12.70
N GLU A 208 -18.72 2.24 -12.08
CA GLU A 208 -18.85 2.04 -10.64
C GLU A 208 -19.31 0.60 -10.34
N ILE A 209 -19.29 0.22 -9.07
CA ILE A 209 -19.80 -1.04 -8.56
C ILE A 209 -21.17 -0.82 -7.93
N GLU A 210 -22.21 -1.27 -8.60
CA GLU A 210 -23.55 -1.34 -8.05
C GLU A 210 -23.64 -2.51 -7.07
N VAL A 211 -23.88 -2.21 -5.79
CA VAL A 211 -24.04 -3.23 -4.76
C VAL A 211 -25.52 -3.65 -4.67
N ARG A 212 -25.79 -4.92 -4.95
CA ARG A 212 -27.13 -5.52 -4.88
C ARG A 212 -27.19 -6.55 -3.76
N LYS A 213 -28.34 -6.66 -3.09
CA LYS A 213 -28.61 -7.75 -2.16
C LYS A 213 -29.09 -8.96 -2.94
N ILE A 214 -28.32 -10.05 -2.89
CA ILE A 214 -28.68 -11.35 -3.47
C ILE A 214 -28.76 -12.35 -2.33
N GLU A 215 -29.97 -12.85 -2.09
CA GLU A 215 -30.30 -13.64 -0.92
C GLU A 215 -29.92 -12.88 0.38
N ASN A 216 -28.96 -13.41 1.14
CA ASN A 216 -28.46 -12.82 2.38
C ASN A 216 -27.11 -12.08 2.21
N ASN A 217 -26.57 -12.00 0.99
CA ASN A 217 -25.24 -11.43 0.74
C ASN A 217 -25.33 -10.16 -0.11
N LEU A 218 -24.43 -9.20 0.17
CA LEU A 218 -24.20 -8.06 -0.70
C LEU A 218 -23.18 -8.44 -1.77
N ARG A 219 -23.53 -8.23 -3.04
CA ARG A 219 -22.68 -8.54 -4.20
C ARG A 219 -22.57 -7.32 -5.11
N GLY A 220 -21.39 -7.10 -5.65
CA GLY A 220 -21.08 -6.02 -6.56
C GLY A 220 -21.28 -6.44 -8.01
N PHE A 221 -21.86 -5.54 -8.79
CA PHE A 221 -22.05 -5.64 -10.23
C PHE A 221 -21.49 -4.41 -10.90
N LEU A 222 -20.87 -4.61 -12.05
CA LEU A 222 -20.30 -3.51 -12.79
C LEU A 222 -21.41 -2.68 -13.43
N LYS A 223 -21.32 -1.36 -13.26
CA LYS A 223 -22.25 -0.39 -13.84
C LYS A 223 -21.45 0.69 -14.55
N TYR A 224 -21.51 0.71 -15.87
CA TYR A 224 -20.86 1.75 -16.68
C TYR A 224 -21.57 3.09 -16.52
N LYS A 225 -20.80 4.17 -16.60
CA LYS A 225 -21.26 5.56 -16.50
C LYS A 225 -21.52 6.19 -17.87
#